data_AF-A0A2X3J3E6-F1
#
_entry.id   AF-A0A2X3J3E6-F1
#
_cell.length_a   1.000
_cell.length_b   1.000
_cell.length_c   1.000
_cell.angle_alpha   90.00
_cell.angle_beta   90.00
_cell.angle_gamma   90.00
#
_symmetry.space_group_name_H-M   'P 1'
#
loop_
_entity.id
_entity.type
_entity.pdbx_description
1 polymer ?
#
loop_
_entity_poly.entity_id
_entity_poly.type
_entity_poly.pdbx_seq_one_letter_code
_entity_poly.pdbx_strand_id
1 'polypeptide(L)'
;MDALEILGRDIPFTRCGCGKNGCIENYLSGRGFAWLWQHFYQEPLDAKEIIARYRQGDEQAIEHVDRFLELLAACLGNLLTSIDPHLVVIGGGLSNFSDIYAQLPERLAEVPAAGCRSAAY
;
A
#
# COMPACT_ATOMS: atom_id res chain seq x y z
N MET A 1 1.10 -1.05 13.03
CA MET A 1 1.87 -0.45 11.92
C MET A 1 1.03 0.70 11.38
N ASP A 2 1.54 1.92 11.46
CA ASP A 2 0.89 3.12 10.89
C ASP A 2 1.42 3.38 9.47
N ALA A 3 0.57 3.84 8.56
CA ALA A 3 0.94 4.26 7.21
C ALA A 3 2.08 5.30 7.21
N LEU A 4 2.11 6.19 8.21
CA LEU A 4 3.18 7.18 8.36
C LEU A 4 4.51 6.58 8.85
N GLU A 5 4.48 5.44 9.53
CA GLU A 5 5.70 4.71 9.88
C GLU A 5 6.30 4.04 8.66
N ILE A 6 5.45 3.51 7.76
CA ILE A 6 5.87 2.85 6.51
C ILE A 6 6.41 3.87 5.49
N LEU A 7 5.71 5.00 5.32
CA LEU A 7 6.07 6.03 4.33
C LEU A 7 7.09 7.05 4.83
N GLY A 8 7.33 7.09 6.15
CA GLY A 8 8.09 8.16 6.80
C GLY A 8 7.19 9.34 7.17
N ARG A 9 7.45 9.95 8.34
CA ARG A 9 6.63 11.03 8.91
C ARG A 9 6.65 12.32 8.09
N ASP A 10 7.65 12.48 7.23
CA ASP A 10 7.82 13.65 6.36
C ASP A 10 7.21 13.46 4.95
N ILE A 11 6.49 12.36 4.72
CA ILE A 11 5.82 12.11 3.44
C ILE A 11 4.84 13.26 3.13
N PRO A 12 4.90 13.85 1.92
CA PRO A 12 4.02 14.97 1.60
C PRO A 12 2.57 14.51 1.46
N PHE A 13 1.65 15.25 2.08
CA PHE A 13 0.22 15.05 1.90
C PHE A 13 -0.24 15.64 0.58
N THR A 14 -0.38 14.76 -0.42
CA THR A 14 -0.81 15.13 -1.76
C THR A 14 -2.28 15.56 -1.76
N ARG A 15 -2.58 16.59 -2.55
CA ARG A 15 -3.96 17.06 -2.74
C ARG A 15 -4.72 16.04 -3.60
N CYS A 16 -5.88 15.60 -3.12
CA CYS A 16 -6.76 14.68 -3.83
C CYS A 16 -7.79 15.45 -4.66
N GLY A 17 -8.28 14.82 -5.73
CA GLY A 17 -9.37 15.37 -6.57
C GLY A 17 -10.66 15.62 -5.80
N CYS A 18 -10.87 14.96 -4.65
CA CYS A 18 -12.00 15.21 -3.76
C CYS A 18 -11.88 16.50 -2.94
N GLY A 19 -10.76 17.23 -3.03
CA GLY A 19 -10.50 18.48 -2.33
C GLY A 19 -9.82 18.33 -0.96
N LYS A 20 -9.66 17.11 -0.43
CA LYS A 20 -8.91 16.82 0.79
C LYS A 20 -7.42 16.56 0.51
N ASN A 21 -6.59 16.53 1.55
CA ASN A 21 -5.17 16.16 1.46
C ASN A 21 -4.94 14.80 2.13
N GLY A 22 -4.01 14.01 1.59
CA GLY A 22 -3.59 12.74 2.20
C GLY A 22 -4.60 11.61 2.04
N CYS A 23 -5.44 11.63 1.00
CA CYS A 23 -6.34 10.50 0.72
C CYS A 23 -5.54 9.27 0.32
N ILE A 24 -5.90 8.10 0.86
CA ILE A 24 -5.26 6.82 0.56
C ILE A 24 -5.23 6.50 -0.95
N GLU A 25 -6.20 6.97 -1.73
CA GLU A 25 -6.24 6.81 -3.20
C GLU A 25 -4.99 7.35 -3.90
N ASN A 26 -4.44 8.46 -3.40
CA ASN A 26 -3.25 9.08 -3.99
C ASN A 26 -1.98 8.24 -3.75
N TYR A 27 -2.04 7.20 -2.93
CA TYR A 27 -0.91 6.33 -2.61
C TYR A 27 -1.17 4.88 -3.08
N LEU A 28 -2.41 4.38 -2.94
CA LEU A 28 -2.78 2.99 -3.24
C LEU A 28 -3.29 2.74 -4.66
N SER A 29 -3.55 3.80 -5.44
CA SER A 29 -3.91 3.64 -6.86
C SER A 29 -2.68 3.34 -7.72
N GLY A 30 -2.86 2.91 -8.97
CA GLY A 30 -1.74 2.72 -9.90
C GLY A 30 -0.92 4.00 -10.15
N ARG A 31 -1.57 5.19 -10.09
CA ARG A 31 -0.85 6.48 -10.13
C ARG A 31 -0.12 6.75 -8.81
N GLY A 32 -0.72 6.38 -7.68
CA GLY A 32 -0.08 6.48 -6.37
C GLY A 32 1.14 5.59 -6.23
N PHE A 33 1.09 4.38 -6.77
CA PHE A 33 2.22 3.46 -6.87
C PHE A 33 3.41 4.10 -7.61
N ALA A 34 3.17 4.61 -8.82
CA ALA A 34 4.18 5.34 -9.60
C ALA A 34 4.68 6.63 -8.88
N TRP A 35 3.78 7.36 -8.23
CA TRP A 35 4.14 8.55 -7.47
C TRP A 35 5.05 8.23 -6.28
N LEU A 36 4.76 7.15 -5.54
CA LEU A 36 5.60 6.66 -4.44
C LEU A 36 6.98 6.29 -4.97
N TRP A 37 7.06 5.62 -6.12
CA TRP A 37 8.35 5.29 -6.75
C TRP A 37 9.15 6.55 -7.04
N GLN A 38 8.54 7.52 -7.73
CA GLN A 38 9.20 8.79 -8.02
C GLN A 38 9.65 9.52 -6.74
N HIS A 39 8.86 9.46 -5.68
CA HIS A 39 9.20 10.08 -4.40
C HIS A 39 10.45 9.46 -3.76
N PHE A 40 10.55 8.12 -3.72
CA PHE A 40 11.68 7.44 -3.05
C PHE A 40 12.94 7.35 -3.92
N TYR A 41 12.79 7.16 -5.23
CA TYR A 41 13.90 6.86 -6.14
C TYR A 41 14.25 8.00 -7.08
N GLN A 42 13.48 9.10 -7.08
CA GLN A 42 13.70 10.29 -7.92
C GLN A 42 13.74 9.99 -9.43
N GLU A 43 13.14 8.88 -9.84
CA GLU A 43 13.03 8.43 -11.23
C GLU A 43 11.55 8.35 -11.61
N PRO A 44 11.10 8.99 -12.70
CA PRO A 44 9.71 8.87 -13.15
C PRO A 44 9.53 7.58 -13.96
N LEU A 45 8.83 6.60 -13.37
CA LEU A 45 8.39 5.38 -14.05
C LEU A 45 6.89 5.18 -13.89
N ASP A 46 6.28 4.51 -14.86
CA ASP A 46 4.92 4.01 -14.71
C ASP A 46 4.88 2.69 -13.92
N ALA A 47 3.69 2.32 -13.45
CA ALA A 47 3.52 1.10 -12.65
C ALA A 47 3.92 -0.18 -13.40
N LYS A 48 3.75 -0.23 -14.73
CA LYS A 48 4.08 -1.43 -15.53
C LYS A 48 5.59 -1.60 -15.62
N GLU A 49 6.33 -0.52 -15.78
CA GLU A 49 7.80 -0.51 -15.81
C GLU A 49 8.37 -0.96 -14.47
N ILE A 50 7.85 -0.44 -13.36
CA ILE A 50 8.25 -0.85 -12.01
C ILE A 50 7.96 -2.34 -11.78
N ILE A 51 6.78 -2.83 -12.15
CA ILE A 51 6.43 -4.25 -12.03
C ILE A 51 7.34 -5.12 -12.92
N ALA A 52 7.72 -4.63 -14.10
CA ALA A 52 8.66 -5.35 -14.97
C ALA A 52 10.05 -5.46 -14.33
N ARG A 53 10.54 -4.40 -13.66
CA ARG A 53 11.79 -4.42 -12.89
C ARG A 53 11.70 -5.37 -11.69
N TYR A 54 10.59 -5.33 -10.95
CA TYR A 54 10.33 -6.26 -9.84
C TYR A 54 10.44 -7.72 -10.30
N ARG A 55 9.83 -8.07 -11.44
CA ARG A 55 9.91 -9.42 -12.02
C ARG A 55 11.32 -9.83 -12.48
N GLN A 56 12.19 -8.87 -12.71
CA GLN A 56 13.59 -9.10 -13.07
C GLN A 56 14.50 -9.22 -11.83
N GLY A 57 13.96 -9.05 -10.62
CA GLY A 57 14.72 -9.12 -9.38
C GLY A 57 15.48 -7.83 -9.05
N ASP A 58 15.06 -6.69 -9.58
CA ASP A 58 15.62 -5.38 -9.24
C ASP A 58 15.37 -5.06 -7.76
N GLU A 59 16.44 -4.76 -7.02
CA GLU A 59 16.39 -4.57 -5.57
C GLU A 59 15.50 -3.37 -5.16
N GLN A 60 15.54 -2.27 -5.92
CA GLN A 60 14.71 -1.08 -5.64
C GLN A 60 13.24 -1.38 -5.92
N ALA A 61 12.94 -2.12 -6.98
CA ALA A 61 11.58 -2.54 -7.29
C ALA A 61 11.00 -3.51 -6.25
N ILE A 62 11.82 -4.43 -5.72
CA ILE A 62 11.43 -5.30 -4.61
C ILE A 62 11.09 -4.47 -3.37
N GLU A 63 12.00 -3.60 -2.94
CA GLU A 63 11.79 -2.72 -1.79
C GLU A 63 10.56 -1.83 -1.96
N HIS A 64 10.33 -1.31 -3.17
CA HIS A 64 9.16 -0.50 -3.49
C HIS A 64 7.85 -1.29 -3.36
N VAL A 65 7.81 -2.51 -3.91
CA VAL A 65 6.65 -3.39 -3.83
C VAL A 65 6.38 -3.78 -2.39
N ASP A 66 7.41 -4.11 -1.61
CA ASP A 66 7.26 -4.47 -0.21
C ASP A 66 6.67 -3.32 0.62
N ARG A 67 7.21 -2.11 0.46
CA ARG A 67 6.67 -0.89 1.07
C ARG A 67 5.20 -0.66 0.69
N PHE A 68 4.88 -0.84 -0.58
CA PHE A 68 3.51 -0.68 -1.06
C PHE A 68 2.55 -1.71 -0.46
N LEU A 69 2.97 -2.97 -0.35
CA LEU A 69 2.16 -4.04 0.23
C LEU A 69 1.95 -3.86 1.73
N GLU A 70 2.97 -3.41 2.46
CA GLU A 70 2.84 -2.97 3.86
C GLU A 70 1.83 -1.84 4.01
N LEU A 71 1.93 -0.82 3.16
CA LEU A 71 0.99 0.31 3.18
C LEU A 71 -0.44 -0.14 2.89
N LEU A 72 -0.61 -1.00 1.88
CA LEU A 72 -1.90 -1.57 1.51
C LEU A 72 -2.47 -2.39 2.67
N ALA A 73 -1.67 -3.25 3.29
CA ALA A 73 -2.08 -4.04 4.45
C ALA A 73 -2.51 -3.15 5.63
N ALA A 74 -1.73 -2.12 5.98
CA ALA A 74 -2.06 -1.20 7.05
C ALA A 74 -3.38 -0.44 6.79
N CYS A 75 -3.59 0.04 5.57
CA CYS A 75 -4.82 0.75 5.20
C CYS A 75 -6.02 -0.19 5.16
N LEU A 76 -5.87 -1.37 4.55
CA LEU A 76 -6.93 -2.35 4.43
C LEU A 76 -7.28 -2.95 5.80
N GLY A 77 -6.31 -3.24 6.67
CA GLY A 77 -6.57 -3.75 8.02
C GLY A 77 -7.48 -2.84 8.85
N ASN A 78 -7.33 -1.53 8.73
CA ASN A 78 -8.26 -0.57 9.34
C ASN A 78 -9.68 -0.67 8.76
N LEU A 79 -9.81 -0.82 7.44
CA LEU A 79 -11.11 -0.98 6.77
C LEU A 79 -11.76 -2.33 7.14
N LEU A 80 -11.00 -3.42 7.17
CA LEU A 80 -11.48 -4.74 7.54
C LEU A 80 -11.94 -4.77 8.99
N THR A 81 -11.17 -4.18 9.91
CA THR A 81 -11.57 -4.07 11.32
C THR A 81 -12.87 -3.26 11.50
N SER A 82 -13.10 -2.26 10.64
CA SER A 82 -14.28 -1.39 10.74
C SER A 82 -15.52 -1.93 10.04
N ILE A 83 -15.37 -2.69 8.96
CA ILE A 83 -16.47 -3.12 8.07
C ILE A 83 -16.78 -4.61 8.24
N ASP A 84 -15.79 -5.41 8.62
CA ASP A 84 -15.84 -6.88 8.72
C ASP A 84 -16.50 -7.57 7.50
N PRO A 85 -15.98 -7.35 6.28
CA PRO A 85 -16.58 -7.92 5.08
C PRO A 85 -16.21 -9.40 4.92
N HIS A 86 -17.18 -10.20 4.47
CA HIS A 86 -16.95 -11.62 4.14
C HIS A 86 -16.07 -11.82 2.89
N LEU A 87 -16.04 -10.83 1.98
CA LEU A 87 -15.28 -10.90 0.73
C LEU A 87 -14.77 -9.51 0.36
N VAL A 88 -13.49 -9.44 -0.02
CA VAL A 88 -12.84 -8.25 -0.56
C VAL A 88 -12.50 -8.50 -2.02
N VAL A 89 -12.97 -7.63 -2.91
CA VAL A 89 -12.64 -7.67 -4.34
C VAL A 89 -11.79 -6.46 -4.68
N ILE A 90 -10.56 -6.69 -5.14
CA ILE A 90 -9.64 -5.63 -5.57
C ILE A 90 -9.74 -5.49 -7.09
N GLY A 91 -10.10 -4.29 -7.55
CA GLY A 91 -10.19 -3.96 -8.98
C GLY A 91 -9.19 -2.89 -9.40
N GLY A 92 -9.20 -2.55 -10.69
CA GLY A 92 -8.36 -1.50 -11.29
C GLY A 92 -7.11 -2.02 -11.99
N GLY A 93 -6.35 -1.13 -12.64
CA GLY A 93 -5.20 -1.55 -13.46
C GLY A 93 -4.11 -2.28 -12.69
N LEU A 94 -3.86 -1.89 -11.43
CA LEU A 94 -2.85 -2.49 -10.57
C LEU A 94 -3.27 -3.88 -10.05
N SER A 95 -4.56 -4.20 -10.08
CA SER A 95 -5.07 -5.50 -9.64
C SER A 95 -4.65 -6.66 -10.57
N ASN A 96 -4.04 -6.36 -11.72
CA ASN A 96 -3.41 -7.35 -12.59
C ASN A 96 -2.04 -7.83 -12.07
N PHE A 97 -1.51 -7.20 -11.03
CA PHE A 97 -0.28 -7.63 -10.38
C PHE A 97 -0.59 -8.73 -9.35
N SER A 98 -0.39 -9.99 -9.77
CA SER A 98 -0.79 -11.17 -9.01
C SER A 98 -0.16 -11.30 -7.63
N ASP A 99 1.06 -10.79 -7.45
CA ASP A 99 1.81 -10.83 -6.20
C ASP A 99 1.09 -10.13 -5.05
N ILE A 100 0.24 -9.14 -5.35
CA ILE A 100 -0.64 -8.52 -4.35
C ILE A 100 -1.47 -9.59 -3.65
N TYR A 101 -2.11 -10.50 -4.38
CA TYR A 101 -2.96 -11.52 -3.78
C TYR A 101 -2.18 -12.63 -3.07
N ALA A 102 -0.95 -12.89 -3.52
CA ALA A 102 -0.10 -13.89 -2.91
C ALA A 102 0.45 -13.43 -1.55
N GLN A 103 0.85 -12.16 -1.44
CA GLN A 103 1.58 -11.64 -0.28
C GLN A 103 0.71 -10.86 0.71
N LEU A 104 -0.39 -10.27 0.26
CA LEU A 104 -1.25 -9.44 1.10
C LEU A 104 -1.87 -10.21 2.30
N PRO A 105 -2.33 -11.47 2.19
CA PRO A 105 -2.90 -12.19 3.33
C PRO A 105 -1.92 -12.35 4.50
N GLU A 106 -0.65 -12.63 4.21
CA GLU A 106 0.40 -12.78 5.22
C GLU A 106 0.64 -11.45 5.93
N ARG A 107 0.80 -10.36 5.16
CA ARG A 107 1.01 -9.01 5.71
C ARG A 107 -0.20 -8.51 6.50
N LEU A 108 -1.42 -8.86 6.10
CA LEU A 108 -2.63 -8.52 6.85
C LEU A 108 -2.70 -9.20 8.22
N ALA A 109 -2.22 -10.44 8.33
CA ALA A 109 -2.19 -11.17 9.60
C ALA A 109 -1.25 -10.50 10.63
N GLU A 110 -0.26 -9.75 10.16
CA GLU A 110 0.68 -8.99 11.00
C GLU A 110 0.13 -7.62 11.44
N VAL A 111 -0.91 -7.10 10.77
CA VAL A 111 -1.54 -5.84 11.16
C VAL A 111 -2.32 -6.07 12.45
N PRO A 112 -1.95 -5.41 13.58
CA PRO A 112 -2.70 -5.53 14.81
C PRO A 112 -4.13 -5.04 14.56
N ALA A 113 -5.14 -5.84 14.93
CA ALA A 113 -6.53 -5.41 14.88
C ALA A 113 -6.64 -4.05 15.58
N ALA A 114 -6.97 -3.01 14.82
CA ALA A 114 -7.00 -1.63 15.31
C ALA A 114 -8.06 -1.53 16.43
N GLY A 115 -7.63 -1.66 17.68
CA GLY A 115 -8.50 -1.66 18.86
C GLY A 115 -8.35 -2.85 19.81
N CYS A 116 -7.77 -3.98 19.39
CA CYS A 116 -7.51 -5.10 20.30
C CYS A 116 -6.12 -4.94 20.93
N ARG A 117 -5.98 -3.98 21.85
CA ARG A 117 -4.98 -4.14 22.91
C ARG A 117 -5.48 -5.31 23.72
N SER A 118 -4.67 -6.37 23.85
CA SER A 118 -4.93 -7.41 24.84
C SER A 118 -5.17 -6.73 26.19
N ALA A 119 -6.43 -6.69 26.61
CA ALA A 119 -6.73 -6.65 28.03
C ALA A 119 -6.32 -8.02 28.54
N ALA A 120 -5.05 -8.14 28.93
CA ALA A 120 -4.66 -9.13 29.89
C ALA A 120 -5.42 -8.80 31.19
N TYR A 121 -6.48 -9.55 31.45
CA TYR A 121 -7.04 -9.74 32.78
C TYR A 121 -7.52 -11.17 32.92
#